data_AF-A0A349EF22-F1
#
_entry.id   AF-A0A349EF22-F1
#
_cell.length_a   1.000
_cell.length_b   1.000
_cell.length_c   1.000
_cell.angle_alpha   90.00
_cell.angle_beta   90.00
_cell.angle_gamma   90.00
#
_symmetry.space_group_name_H-M   'P 1'
#
loop_
_entity.id
_entity.type
_entity.pdbx_description
1 polymer ?
#
loop_
_entity_poly.entity_id
_entity_poly.type
_entity_poly.pdbx_seq_one_letter_code
_entity_poly.pdbx_strand_id
1 'polypeptide(L)'
;SRNPWENTLNPEKLREAVAALGIDPAAWAMDAYLREDNWRAAFQQRPGDPRHWDGGSEGSFRLFPGLDPADLPADADGFVRSNTARNGFFPDADGRWMTGWRAVNFMPYGIFTPMTGSVSGIYLRLPKPFMQREDGHFDLAVYVANLDRLERAIQDRLRPEDGEFYQGAAGNIALERGRYPVGTEIAHPLHYVDVAADGRNLAVSPWPGTRARRVKEIRYMYKWKSFDYGQFRPGVKEEGAPVYGHDAQGWVDNGVGWYLAGYIEDASGALRPQNREELAQCIGCHSGVSASEFPVFTSGVGNTVDATWSLPRKWPGELGWREMDYLRYLAQTDAAPDATPGIAQVGDPLNRGLEKGEFRHFLDNVVGVSLYGDMPAAIERFLARAIQPAHGYSAAWPTLDTASAASFQQSQALRQTLLREFTDRGDYLTAEGAIRGELLYPPREDALEAARRYRQVVATQRYIKGKDVFPETPVTFRYFREAGDGFAHQDGRPYQIGEVITDRPVDLTNPALITYGVGIAETLIDPDRPFGEGGTYFPDYAPLLIEPLRFAPAR
;
A
#
# COMPACT_ATOMS: atom_id res chain seq x y z
N SER A 1 -17.81 19.98 -0.03
CA SER A 1 -17.43 18.56 -0.17
C SER A 1 -17.51 17.97 1.23
N ARG A 2 -18.35 16.96 1.44
CA ARG A 2 -18.54 16.31 2.75
C ARG A 2 -17.77 14.99 2.77
N ASN A 3 -17.04 14.72 3.83
CA ASN A 3 -16.30 13.47 3.99
C ASN A 3 -17.27 12.36 4.46
N PRO A 4 -17.46 11.29 3.68
CA PRO A 4 -18.41 10.22 4.02
C PRO A 4 -17.85 9.21 5.03
N TRP A 5 -16.59 9.32 5.46
CA TRP A 5 -15.90 8.32 6.28
C TRP A 5 -16.27 8.36 7.77
N GLU A 6 -17.55 8.17 8.07
CA GLU A 6 -18.10 8.21 9.42
C GLU A 6 -17.41 7.25 10.41
N ASN A 7 -17.02 6.04 10.00
CA ASN A 7 -16.32 5.09 10.88
C ASN A 7 -14.93 5.61 11.30
N THR A 8 -14.27 6.37 10.43
CA THR A 8 -12.94 6.95 10.69
C THR A 8 -13.03 8.23 11.49
N LEU A 9 -13.98 9.11 11.12
CA LEU A 9 -14.16 10.43 11.74
C LEU A 9 -14.86 10.36 13.09
N ASN A 10 -15.77 9.39 13.27
CA ASN A 10 -16.60 9.21 14.45
C ASN A 10 -16.64 7.71 14.83
N PRO A 11 -15.54 7.12 15.36
CA PRO A 11 -15.46 5.68 15.63
C PRO A 11 -16.58 5.12 16.53
N GLU A 12 -17.18 5.97 17.38
CA GLU A 12 -18.37 5.62 18.15
C GLU A 12 -19.57 5.23 17.29
N LYS A 13 -19.72 5.77 16.08
CA LYS A 13 -20.80 5.39 15.14
C LYS A 13 -20.66 3.96 14.63
N LEU A 14 -19.44 3.48 14.46
CA LEU A 14 -19.21 2.07 14.19
C LEU A 14 -19.60 1.21 15.40
N ARG A 15 -19.21 1.61 16.61
CA ARG A 15 -19.59 0.91 17.86
C ARG A 15 -21.11 0.86 18.06
N GLU A 16 -21.82 1.97 17.81
CA GLU A 16 -23.29 2.04 17.82
C GLU A 16 -23.89 1.05 16.81
N ALA A 17 -23.37 1.01 15.57
CA ALA A 17 -23.84 0.10 14.54
C ALA A 17 -23.61 -1.37 14.90
N VAL A 18 -22.48 -1.70 15.53
CA VAL A 18 -22.18 -3.06 16.01
C VAL A 18 -23.10 -3.46 17.17
N ALA A 19 -23.30 -2.55 18.13
CA ALA A 19 -24.19 -2.79 19.26
C ALA A 19 -25.64 -3.02 18.79
N ALA A 20 -26.08 -2.30 17.75
CA ALA A 20 -27.40 -2.51 17.13
C ALA A 20 -27.58 -3.91 16.50
N LEU A 21 -26.48 -4.59 16.12
CA LEU A 21 -26.50 -5.99 15.67
C LEU A 21 -26.49 -7.00 16.83
N GLY A 22 -26.40 -6.55 18.09
CA GLY A 22 -26.30 -7.42 19.26
C GLY A 22 -24.97 -8.18 19.34
N ILE A 23 -23.91 -7.68 18.70
CA ILE A 23 -22.61 -8.33 18.66
C ILE A 23 -21.70 -7.73 19.74
N ASP A 24 -20.98 -8.59 20.45
CA ASP A 24 -19.90 -8.21 21.37
C ASP A 24 -18.52 -8.50 20.75
N PRO A 25 -17.79 -7.48 20.25
CA PRO A 25 -16.46 -7.66 19.71
C PRO A 25 -15.42 -8.15 20.72
N ALA A 26 -15.61 -7.92 22.02
CA ALA A 26 -14.66 -8.34 23.05
C ALA A 26 -14.62 -9.87 23.20
N ALA A 27 -15.73 -10.55 22.89
CA ALA A 27 -15.84 -12.00 22.89
C ALA A 27 -15.19 -12.68 21.66
N TRP A 28 -14.74 -11.91 20.65
CA TRP A 28 -14.13 -12.49 19.46
C TRP A 28 -12.72 -13.02 19.72
N ALA A 29 -12.54 -14.32 19.46
CA ALA A 29 -11.22 -14.96 19.42
C ALA A 29 -10.47 -14.57 18.14
N MET A 30 -9.81 -13.41 18.16
CA MET A 30 -9.16 -12.85 16.97
C MET A 30 -8.01 -13.72 16.46
N ASP A 31 -7.22 -14.36 17.33
CA ASP A 31 -6.16 -15.29 16.87
C ASP A 31 -6.70 -16.42 15.98
N ALA A 32 -7.85 -16.99 16.34
CA ALA A 32 -8.50 -18.02 15.52
C ALA A 32 -8.98 -17.42 14.19
N TYR A 33 -9.62 -16.25 14.25
CA TYR A 33 -10.13 -15.54 13.09
C TYR A 33 -9.02 -15.26 12.06
N LEU A 34 -7.85 -14.75 12.48
CA LEU A 34 -6.72 -14.46 11.57
C LEU A 34 -6.16 -15.71 10.86
N ARG A 35 -6.33 -16.88 11.48
CA ARG A 35 -5.80 -18.16 10.98
C ARG A 35 -6.78 -18.93 10.12
N GLU A 36 -7.99 -18.43 9.93
CA GLU A 36 -8.97 -18.98 8.99
C GLU A 36 -8.57 -18.68 7.53
N ASP A 37 -8.95 -19.57 6.61
CA ASP A 37 -8.81 -19.34 5.17
C ASP A 37 -10.16 -18.89 4.59
N ASN A 38 -10.18 -17.74 3.92
CA ASN A 38 -11.32 -17.27 3.14
C ASN A 38 -10.99 -17.08 1.65
N TRP A 39 -9.73 -17.31 1.24
CA TRP A 39 -9.29 -17.17 -0.16
C TRP A 39 -9.69 -18.41 -0.99
N ARG A 40 -9.49 -19.63 -0.49
CA ARG A 40 -9.73 -20.85 -1.29
C ARG A 40 -11.17 -20.96 -1.76
N ALA A 41 -12.12 -20.65 -0.88
CA ALA A 41 -13.55 -20.63 -1.22
C ALA A 41 -13.89 -19.57 -2.27
N ALA A 42 -13.21 -18.43 -2.27
CA ALA A 42 -13.38 -17.39 -3.28
C ALA A 42 -12.79 -17.82 -4.63
N PHE A 43 -11.59 -18.41 -4.64
CA PHE A 43 -10.96 -18.93 -5.86
C PHE A 43 -11.82 -20.01 -6.54
N GLN A 44 -12.47 -20.88 -5.76
CA GLN A 44 -13.38 -21.90 -6.29
C GLN A 44 -14.61 -21.33 -7.02
N GLN A 45 -14.98 -20.08 -6.78
CA GLN A 45 -16.06 -19.39 -7.48
C GLN A 45 -15.61 -18.78 -8.81
N ARG A 46 -14.30 -18.66 -9.05
CA ARG A 46 -13.76 -18.17 -10.33
C ARG A 46 -14.19 -19.10 -11.46
N PRO A 47 -14.84 -18.59 -12.52
CA PRO A 47 -15.15 -19.40 -13.68
C PRO A 47 -13.96 -19.55 -14.63
N GLY A 48 -14.06 -20.54 -15.51
CA GLY A 48 -13.16 -20.70 -16.64
C GLY A 48 -11.75 -21.17 -16.26
N ASP A 49 -10.79 -20.80 -17.10
CA ASP A 49 -9.40 -21.25 -17.00
C ASP A 49 -8.55 -20.22 -16.26
N PRO A 50 -7.90 -20.57 -15.13
CA PRO A 50 -7.08 -19.64 -14.34
C PRO A 50 -5.82 -19.12 -15.07
N ARG A 51 -5.50 -19.66 -16.25
CA ARG A 51 -4.43 -19.16 -17.12
C ARG A 51 -4.86 -17.94 -17.94
N HIS A 52 -6.15 -17.67 -18.03
CA HIS A 52 -6.68 -16.48 -18.68
C HIS A 52 -6.97 -15.40 -17.64
N TRP A 53 -6.74 -14.14 -18.01
CA TRP A 53 -7.04 -12.98 -17.18
C TRP A 53 -8.56 -12.86 -16.93
N ASP A 54 -9.37 -13.16 -17.95
CA ASP A 54 -10.83 -13.17 -17.92
C ASP A 54 -11.34 -14.60 -17.78
N GLY A 55 -12.19 -14.85 -16.78
CA GLY A 55 -12.82 -16.15 -16.56
C GLY A 55 -13.79 -16.55 -17.69
N GLY A 56 -14.13 -15.63 -18.60
CA GLY A 56 -14.81 -15.92 -19.87
C GLY A 56 -16.30 -16.25 -19.75
N SER A 57 -16.85 -16.34 -18.53
CA SER A 57 -18.29 -16.43 -18.29
C SER A 57 -18.76 -15.33 -17.36
N GLU A 58 -19.98 -14.86 -17.57
CA GLU A 58 -20.63 -13.92 -16.67
C GLU A 58 -20.77 -14.51 -15.26
N GLY A 59 -20.39 -13.73 -14.25
CA GLY A 59 -20.43 -14.15 -12.85
C GLY A 59 -19.65 -13.20 -11.95
N SER A 60 -19.99 -13.16 -10.67
CA SER A 60 -19.41 -12.22 -9.70
C SER A 60 -17.89 -12.34 -9.54
N PHE A 61 -17.32 -13.51 -9.78
CA PHE A 61 -15.88 -13.79 -9.66
C PHE A 61 -15.17 -13.87 -11.02
N ARG A 62 -15.77 -13.36 -12.10
CA ARG A 62 -15.20 -13.39 -13.46
C ARG A 62 -13.79 -12.81 -13.53
N LEU A 63 -13.50 -11.74 -12.79
CA LEU A 63 -12.19 -11.09 -12.73
C LEU A 63 -11.42 -11.38 -11.44
N PHE A 64 -11.82 -12.41 -10.67
CA PHE A 64 -11.01 -12.88 -9.56
C PHE A 64 -9.69 -13.43 -10.10
N PRO A 65 -8.52 -13.12 -9.53
CA PRO A 65 -7.25 -13.50 -10.13
C PRO A 65 -7.12 -15.02 -10.28
N GLY A 66 -6.52 -15.45 -11.39
CA GLY A 66 -6.13 -16.84 -11.65
C GLY A 66 -4.93 -17.29 -10.80
N LEU A 67 -4.92 -16.95 -9.52
CA LEU A 67 -3.88 -17.24 -8.54
C LEU A 67 -4.50 -18.10 -7.42
N ASP A 68 -4.26 -19.40 -7.48
CA ASP A 68 -4.81 -20.37 -6.53
C ASP A 68 -4.00 -20.32 -5.21
N PRO A 69 -4.62 -20.07 -4.05
CA PRO A 69 -3.92 -20.10 -2.77
C PRO A 69 -3.37 -21.49 -2.41
N ALA A 70 -3.77 -22.55 -3.10
CA ALA A 70 -3.17 -23.88 -2.96
C ALA A 70 -1.76 -23.99 -3.54
N ASP A 71 -1.41 -23.11 -4.48
CA ASP A 71 -0.10 -23.08 -5.15
C ASP A 71 0.89 -22.13 -4.47
N LEU A 72 0.49 -21.57 -3.33
CA LEU A 72 1.25 -20.58 -2.59
C LEU A 72 1.68 -21.10 -1.20
N PRO A 73 2.75 -20.56 -0.60
CA PRO A 73 3.60 -19.45 -1.08
C PRO A 73 4.41 -19.79 -2.33
N ALA A 74 4.91 -18.75 -3.00
CA ALA A 74 5.86 -18.93 -4.09
C ALA A 74 7.15 -19.63 -3.61
N ASP A 75 7.85 -20.29 -4.53
CA ASP A 75 9.13 -20.90 -4.24
C ASP A 75 10.23 -19.84 -3.97
N ALA A 76 11.43 -20.30 -3.59
CA ALA A 76 12.55 -19.43 -3.23
C ALA A 76 13.02 -18.47 -4.34
N ASP A 77 12.78 -18.81 -5.61
CA ASP A 77 13.05 -17.96 -6.79
C ASP A 77 11.88 -17.00 -7.14
N GLY A 78 10.86 -17.00 -6.27
CA GLY A 78 9.66 -16.20 -6.38
C GLY A 78 8.62 -16.76 -7.33
N PHE A 79 8.88 -17.82 -8.10
CA PHE A 79 7.87 -18.36 -9.03
C PHE A 79 6.83 -19.19 -8.28
N VAL A 80 5.57 -19.02 -8.68
CA VAL A 80 4.45 -19.82 -8.22
C VAL A 80 4.30 -21.02 -9.15
N ARG A 81 4.40 -22.22 -8.58
CA ARG A 81 4.32 -23.48 -9.31
C ARG A 81 3.22 -24.34 -8.75
N SER A 82 2.39 -24.89 -9.62
CA SER A 82 1.21 -25.66 -9.25
C SER A 82 1.44 -27.16 -9.37
N ASN A 83 0.87 -27.94 -8.45
CA ASN A 83 0.70 -29.38 -8.64
C ASN A 83 -0.49 -29.72 -9.57
N THR A 84 -1.26 -28.72 -9.99
CA THR A 84 -2.46 -28.88 -10.81
C THR A 84 -2.21 -28.36 -12.23
N ALA A 85 -2.25 -29.25 -13.23
CA ALA A 85 -1.97 -28.90 -14.62
C ALA A 85 -2.80 -27.73 -15.18
N ARG A 86 -4.08 -27.62 -14.76
CA ARG A 86 -4.97 -26.55 -15.22
C ARG A 86 -4.51 -25.15 -14.78
N ASN A 87 -3.74 -25.06 -13.69
CA ASN A 87 -3.33 -23.78 -13.11
C ASN A 87 -2.08 -23.22 -13.79
N GLY A 88 -1.35 -24.02 -14.58
CA GLY A 88 -0.10 -23.59 -15.22
C GLY A 88 -0.04 -23.75 -16.74
N PHE A 89 0.80 -22.93 -17.36
CA PHE A 89 0.98 -22.92 -18.81
C PHE A 89 1.87 -24.06 -19.30
N PHE A 90 2.88 -24.42 -18.51
CA PHE A 90 3.95 -25.31 -18.93
C PHE A 90 4.39 -26.21 -17.77
N PRO A 91 4.70 -27.49 -18.03
CA PRO A 91 5.32 -28.34 -17.02
C PRO A 91 6.75 -27.87 -16.75
N ASP A 92 7.19 -27.95 -15.51
CA ASP A 92 8.58 -27.76 -15.12
C ASP A 92 9.32 -29.11 -15.02
N ALA A 93 10.62 -29.06 -14.68
CA ALA A 93 11.46 -30.25 -14.56
C ALA A 93 11.07 -31.16 -13.38
N ASP A 94 10.39 -30.62 -12.36
CA ASP A 94 10.00 -31.33 -11.14
C ASP A 94 8.59 -31.95 -11.25
N GLY A 95 7.94 -31.82 -12.41
CA GLY A 95 6.59 -32.33 -12.67
C GLY A 95 5.46 -31.42 -12.16
N ARG A 96 5.80 -30.22 -11.64
CA ARG A 96 4.85 -29.14 -11.35
C ARG A 96 4.60 -28.30 -12.60
N TRP A 97 3.70 -27.34 -12.49
CA TRP A 97 3.28 -26.49 -13.60
C TRP A 97 3.57 -25.03 -13.31
N MET A 98 4.29 -24.37 -14.22
CA MET A 98 4.60 -22.95 -14.16
C MET A 98 3.33 -22.13 -14.39
N THR A 99 2.87 -21.41 -13.36
CA THR A 99 1.66 -20.57 -13.43
C THR A 99 1.90 -19.23 -14.12
N GLY A 100 3.16 -18.84 -14.25
CA GLY A 100 3.57 -17.52 -14.72
C GLY A 100 3.53 -16.43 -13.63
N TRP A 101 2.93 -16.68 -12.46
CA TRP A 101 2.99 -15.72 -11.36
C TRP A 101 4.37 -15.74 -10.70
N ARG A 102 4.92 -14.55 -10.41
CA ARG A 102 6.13 -14.37 -9.63
C ARG A 102 5.89 -13.37 -8.50
N ALA A 103 6.27 -13.74 -7.28
CA ALA A 103 6.16 -12.91 -6.09
C ALA A 103 7.11 -11.71 -6.14
N VAL A 104 6.63 -10.58 -5.63
CA VAL A 104 7.39 -9.32 -5.55
C VAL A 104 7.55 -8.91 -4.10
N ASN A 105 8.81 -8.82 -3.66
CA ASN A 105 9.20 -8.20 -2.40
C ASN A 105 9.69 -6.77 -2.71
N PHE A 106 9.24 -5.79 -1.94
CA PHE A 106 9.54 -4.37 -2.15
C PHE A 106 9.65 -3.64 -0.82
N MET A 107 10.21 -2.43 -0.84
CA MET A 107 10.24 -1.58 0.35
C MET A 107 8.82 -1.02 0.61
N PRO A 108 8.13 -1.39 1.70
CA PRO A 108 6.81 -0.85 1.99
C PRO A 108 6.89 0.65 2.30
N TYR A 109 5.91 1.44 1.85
CA TYR A 109 5.92 2.90 1.94
C TYR A 109 4.65 3.41 2.59
N GLY A 110 4.67 3.77 3.88
CA GLY A 110 3.62 4.51 4.62
C GLY A 110 2.20 3.89 4.71
N ILE A 111 1.85 2.99 3.78
CA ILE A 111 0.58 2.29 3.61
C ILE A 111 0.88 0.79 3.50
N PHE A 112 -0.02 -0.04 4.03
CA PHE A 112 0.12 -1.49 4.08
C PHE A 112 1.41 -1.97 4.76
N THR A 113 1.78 -1.29 5.84
CA THR A 113 2.79 -1.75 6.80
C THR A 113 2.12 -2.52 7.94
N PRO A 114 2.85 -3.37 8.68
CA PRO A 114 2.29 -4.05 9.84
C PRO A 114 1.65 -3.06 10.83
N MET A 115 2.25 -1.87 11.03
CA MET A 115 1.68 -0.81 11.89
C MET A 115 0.30 -0.31 11.46
N THR A 116 -0.03 -0.38 10.17
CA THR A 116 -1.34 0.02 9.65
C THR A 116 -2.41 -1.07 9.76
N GLY A 117 -2.07 -2.26 10.31
CA GLY A 117 -3.03 -3.37 10.45
C GLY A 117 -3.42 -4.02 9.12
N SER A 118 -2.59 -3.86 8.09
CA SER A 118 -2.80 -4.43 6.76
C SER A 118 -1.46 -4.68 6.09
N VAL A 119 -1.26 -5.87 5.55
CA VAL A 119 0.00 -6.26 4.90
C VAL A 119 -0.26 -6.94 3.55
N SER A 120 0.66 -6.80 2.60
CA SER A 120 0.51 -7.13 1.19
C SER A 120 1.27 -8.40 0.82
N GLY A 121 0.66 -9.26 0.01
CA GLY A 121 1.39 -10.07 -0.96
C GLY A 121 1.23 -9.44 -2.34
N ILE A 122 2.27 -9.47 -3.19
CA ILE A 122 2.18 -8.98 -4.58
C ILE A 122 2.72 -10.07 -5.50
N TYR A 123 1.97 -10.36 -6.55
CA TYR A 123 2.35 -11.31 -7.59
C TYR A 123 2.14 -10.67 -8.95
N LEU A 124 3.10 -10.85 -9.84
CA LEU A 124 3.10 -10.33 -11.20
C LEU A 124 3.11 -11.49 -12.19
N ARG A 125 2.34 -11.39 -13.27
CA ARG A 125 2.35 -12.33 -14.39
C ARG A 125 2.34 -11.59 -15.71
N LEU A 126 3.20 -12.04 -16.64
CA LEU A 126 3.20 -11.54 -18.02
C LEU A 126 2.46 -12.51 -18.95
N PRO A 127 2.02 -12.06 -20.13
CA PRO A 127 1.40 -12.94 -21.12
C PRO A 127 2.30 -14.12 -21.49
N LYS A 128 1.66 -15.24 -21.85
CA LYS A 128 2.34 -16.49 -22.23
C LYS A 128 3.52 -16.33 -23.22
N PRO A 129 3.48 -15.48 -24.26
CA PRO A 129 4.61 -15.30 -25.18
C PRO A 129 5.91 -14.83 -24.53
N PHE A 130 5.85 -14.15 -23.37
CA PHE A 130 7.04 -13.69 -22.64
C PHE A 130 7.82 -14.85 -21.99
N MET A 131 7.24 -16.05 -21.98
CA MET A 131 7.82 -17.25 -21.38
C MET A 131 8.32 -18.25 -22.42
N GLN A 132 8.23 -17.91 -23.71
CA GLN A 132 8.47 -18.82 -24.82
C GLN A 132 9.63 -18.34 -25.68
N ARG A 133 10.44 -19.27 -26.20
CA ARG A 133 11.38 -19.00 -27.29
C ARG A 133 10.62 -18.66 -28.58
N GLU A 134 11.34 -18.22 -29.60
CA GLU A 134 10.78 -17.90 -30.92
C GLU A 134 10.04 -19.08 -31.57
N ASP A 135 10.46 -20.32 -31.26
CA ASP A 135 9.81 -21.55 -31.71
C ASP A 135 8.49 -21.88 -30.96
N GLY A 136 8.09 -21.06 -29.98
CA GLY A 136 6.90 -21.23 -29.16
C GLY A 136 7.04 -22.21 -27.98
N HIS A 137 8.21 -22.81 -27.77
CA HIS A 137 8.45 -23.67 -26.60
C HIS A 137 8.76 -22.85 -25.35
N PHE A 138 8.30 -23.32 -24.19
CA PHE A 138 8.59 -22.71 -22.90
C PHE A 138 10.10 -22.71 -22.60
N ASP A 139 10.54 -21.62 -22.00
CA ASP A 139 11.90 -21.46 -21.50
C ASP A 139 11.91 -20.50 -20.31
N LEU A 140 12.25 -21.03 -19.13
CA LEU A 140 12.29 -20.25 -17.91
C LEU A 140 13.33 -19.12 -17.98
N ALA A 141 14.45 -19.33 -18.69
CA ALA A 141 15.49 -18.31 -18.83
C ALA A 141 14.98 -17.13 -19.65
N VAL A 142 14.18 -17.38 -20.70
CA VAL A 142 13.51 -16.32 -21.46
C VAL A 142 12.55 -15.55 -20.55
N TYR A 143 11.79 -16.25 -19.69
CA TYR A 143 10.84 -15.56 -18.82
C TYR A 143 11.54 -14.66 -17.79
N VAL A 144 12.58 -15.19 -17.13
CA VAL A 144 13.42 -14.42 -16.19
C VAL A 144 14.01 -13.20 -16.89
N ALA A 145 14.59 -13.36 -18.09
CA ALA A 145 15.18 -12.26 -18.82
C ALA A 145 14.16 -11.18 -19.24
N ASN A 146 12.91 -11.57 -19.51
CA ASN A 146 11.83 -10.63 -19.81
C ASN A 146 11.31 -9.90 -18.56
N LEU A 147 11.21 -10.60 -17.42
CA LEU A 147 10.87 -9.98 -16.14
C LEU A 147 11.95 -8.99 -15.67
N ASP A 148 13.22 -9.32 -15.88
CA ASP A 148 14.33 -8.43 -15.53
C ASP A 148 14.37 -7.17 -16.42
N ARG A 149 14.03 -7.30 -17.71
CA ARG A 149 13.85 -6.15 -18.61
C ARG A 149 12.69 -5.27 -18.16
N LEU A 150 11.57 -5.87 -17.79
CA LEU A 150 10.43 -5.13 -17.24
C LEU A 150 10.80 -4.41 -15.94
N GLU A 151 11.50 -5.08 -15.03
CA GLU A 151 12.00 -4.45 -13.80
C GLU A 151 12.86 -3.23 -14.12
N ARG A 152 13.80 -3.36 -15.05
CA ARG A 152 14.63 -2.22 -15.50
C ARG A 152 13.79 -1.13 -16.17
N ALA A 153 12.79 -1.47 -16.96
CA ALA A 153 11.88 -0.51 -17.57
C ALA A 153 11.11 0.29 -16.52
N ILE A 154 10.50 -0.37 -15.55
CA ILE A 154 9.69 0.27 -14.49
C ILE A 154 10.55 1.03 -13.48
N GLN A 155 11.80 0.63 -13.29
CA GLN A 155 12.71 1.31 -12.37
C GLN A 155 13.59 2.38 -13.03
N ASP A 156 13.36 2.67 -14.32
CA ASP A 156 14.17 3.61 -15.08
C ASP A 156 15.66 3.23 -15.06
N ARG A 157 15.96 2.00 -15.46
CA ARG A 157 17.31 1.40 -15.50
C ARG A 157 17.63 0.73 -16.83
N LEU A 158 16.82 0.95 -17.87
CA LEU A 158 17.09 0.40 -19.21
C LEU A 158 18.42 0.94 -19.75
N ARG A 159 19.17 0.06 -20.40
CA ARG A 159 20.45 0.37 -21.04
C ARG A 159 20.42 -0.02 -22.53
N PRO A 160 21.32 0.50 -23.38
CA PRO A 160 21.35 0.14 -24.80
C PRO A 160 21.43 -1.37 -25.05
N GLU A 161 22.13 -2.12 -24.20
CA GLU A 161 22.24 -3.59 -24.30
C GLU A 161 20.94 -4.36 -24.00
N ASP A 162 19.94 -3.73 -23.38
CA ASP A 162 18.64 -4.38 -23.13
C ASP A 162 17.84 -4.58 -24.43
N GLY A 163 18.16 -3.79 -25.47
CA GLY A 163 17.46 -3.76 -26.75
C GLY A 163 16.15 -2.97 -26.71
N GLU A 164 15.47 -2.91 -27.85
CA GLU A 164 14.20 -2.19 -28.01
C GLU A 164 12.96 -3.07 -27.77
N PHE A 165 13.16 -4.39 -27.65
CA PHE A 165 12.10 -5.38 -27.58
C PHE A 165 12.36 -6.43 -26.49
N TYR A 166 11.30 -7.12 -26.07
CA TYR A 166 11.42 -8.32 -25.24
C TYR A 166 12.06 -9.48 -26.01
N GLN A 167 12.40 -10.58 -25.33
CA GLN A 167 13.02 -11.76 -25.93
C GLN A 167 12.01 -12.86 -26.27
N GLY A 168 12.40 -13.74 -27.20
CA GLY A 168 11.65 -14.94 -27.57
C GLY A 168 10.40 -14.62 -28.38
N ALA A 169 9.30 -15.32 -28.10
CA ALA A 169 8.03 -15.10 -28.80
C ALA A 169 7.42 -13.71 -28.54
N ALA A 170 7.91 -12.97 -27.54
CA ALA A 170 7.56 -11.56 -27.30
C ALA A 170 8.47 -10.56 -28.05
N GLY A 171 9.31 -11.02 -28.99
CA GLY A 171 10.32 -10.23 -29.72
C GLY A 171 9.80 -9.06 -30.56
N ASN A 172 8.49 -8.95 -30.74
CA ASN A 172 7.83 -7.84 -31.44
C ASN A 172 7.15 -6.84 -30.48
N ILE A 173 7.19 -7.08 -29.17
CA ILE A 173 6.62 -6.19 -28.17
C ILE A 173 7.71 -5.22 -27.71
N ALA A 174 7.45 -3.93 -27.83
CA ALA A 174 8.39 -2.88 -27.48
C ALA A 174 8.69 -2.88 -25.96
N LEU A 175 9.96 -2.69 -25.62
CA LEU A 175 10.43 -2.46 -24.27
C LEU A 175 10.37 -0.96 -23.97
N GLU A 176 9.30 -0.53 -23.30
CA GLU A 176 9.04 0.88 -23.05
C GLU A 176 9.42 1.29 -21.61
N ARG A 177 10.22 2.34 -21.50
CA ARG A 177 10.58 2.95 -20.21
C ARG A 177 9.33 3.35 -19.42
N GLY A 178 9.22 2.85 -18.18
CA GLY A 178 8.14 3.19 -17.24
C GLY A 178 6.77 2.63 -17.59
N ARG A 179 6.68 1.59 -18.43
CA ARG A 179 5.40 1.00 -18.86
C ARG A 179 5.40 -0.52 -18.77
N TYR A 180 4.24 -1.06 -18.37
CA TYR A 180 3.98 -2.47 -18.47
C TYR A 180 3.46 -2.84 -19.86
N PRO A 181 3.85 -4.00 -20.42
CA PRO A 181 3.25 -4.49 -21.65
C PRO A 181 1.77 -4.82 -21.44
N VAL A 182 0.97 -4.66 -22.51
CA VAL A 182 -0.44 -5.07 -22.52
C VAL A 182 -0.55 -6.56 -22.19
N GLY A 183 -1.53 -6.88 -21.35
CA GLY A 183 -1.76 -8.23 -20.84
C GLY A 183 -1.04 -8.53 -19.53
N THR A 184 -0.29 -7.59 -18.96
CA THR A 184 0.28 -7.73 -17.61
C THR A 184 -0.83 -7.88 -16.57
N GLU A 185 -0.63 -8.82 -15.65
CA GLU A 185 -1.50 -9.09 -14.51
C GLU A 185 -0.77 -8.84 -13.19
N ILE A 186 -1.44 -8.21 -12.22
CA ILE A 186 -0.94 -8.01 -10.85
C ILE A 186 -2.01 -8.46 -9.87
N ALA A 187 -1.68 -9.43 -9.00
CA ALA A 187 -2.52 -9.82 -7.88
C ALA A 187 -1.95 -9.24 -6.57
N HIS A 188 -2.83 -8.67 -5.76
CA HIS A 188 -2.51 -8.02 -4.49
C HIS A 188 -3.46 -8.52 -3.39
N PRO A 189 -3.22 -9.71 -2.82
CA PRO A 189 -3.86 -10.10 -1.58
C PRO A 189 -3.41 -9.19 -0.42
N LEU A 190 -4.37 -8.59 0.27
CA LEU A 190 -4.17 -7.85 1.52
C LEU A 190 -4.58 -8.73 2.69
N HIS A 191 -3.62 -8.99 3.57
CA HIS A 191 -3.79 -9.82 4.75
C HIS A 191 -3.95 -8.95 5.99
N TYR A 192 -4.58 -9.54 7.00
CA TYR A 192 -4.43 -9.04 8.36
C TYR A 192 -2.99 -9.25 8.86
N VAL A 193 -2.65 -8.58 9.96
CA VAL A 193 -1.35 -8.69 10.61
C VAL A 193 -1.42 -9.75 11.71
N ASP A 194 -0.75 -10.88 11.49
CA ASP A 194 -0.45 -11.88 12.52
C ASP A 194 1.04 -11.81 12.84
N VAL A 195 1.39 -11.20 13.97
CA VAL A 195 2.80 -10.99 14.35
C VAL A 195 3.52 -12.31 14.70
N ALA A 196 2.82 -13.43 14.85
CA ALA A 196 3.47 -14.74 14.97
C ALA A 196 3.87 -15.33 13.60
N ALA A 197 3.44 -14.74 12.48
CA ALA A 197 3.68 -15.23 11.13
C ALA A 197 5.00 -14.67 10.55
N ASP A 198 6.09 -15.41 10.73
CA ASP A 198 7.41 -15.10 10.14
C ASP A 198 7.84 -16.09 9.04
N GLY A 199 6.96 -17.02 8.66
CA GLY A 199 7.21 -18.03 7.65
C GLY A 199 7.87 -19.32 8.16
N ARG A 200 8.19 -19.45 9.46
CA ARG A 200 8.80 -20.68 10.02
C ARG A 200 7.77 -21.69 10.52
N ASN A 201 6.55 -21.26 10.84
CA ASN A 201 5.50 -22.12 11.39
C ASN A 201 4.20 -22.07 10.56
N LEU A 202 3.99 -23.09 9.73
CA LEU A 202 2.83 -23.22 8.85
C LEU A 202 1.48 -23.35 9.60
N ALA A 203 1.50 -23.73 10.88
CA ALA A 203 0.30 -23.77 11.72
C ALA A 203 -0.21 -22.37 12.09
N VAL A 204 0.68 -21.36 12.08
CA VAL A 204 0.30 -19.96 12.24
C VAL A 204 -0.17 -19.42 10.89
N SER A 205 0.72 -19.42 9.91
CA SER A 205 0.44 -18.92 8.57
C SER A 205 1.43 -19.53 7.57
N PRO A 206 1.01 -19.82 6.32
CA PRO A 206 1.95 -20.20 5.27
C PRO A 206 2.83 -19.04 4.78
N TRP A 207 2.53 -17.81 5.21
CA TRP A 207 3.17 -16.60 4.70
C TRP A 207 4.22 -16.04 5.66
N PRO A 208 5.35 -15.51 5.15
CA PRO A 208 6.25 -14.67 5.94
C PRO A 208 5.72 -13.24 6.09
N GLY A 209 6.42 -12.44 6.90
CA GLY A 209 6.25 -10.99 6.95
C GLY A 209 4.97 -10.52 7.64
N THR A 210 4.57 -11.16 8.73
CA THR A 210 3.36 -10.87 9.52
C THR A 210 2.03 -11.11 8.80
N ARG A 211 2.04 -11.77 7.63
CA ARG A 211 0.81 -12.02 6.86
C ARG A 211 -0.02 -13.14 7.48
N ALA A 212 -1.23 -12.81 7.92
CA ALA A 212 -2.22 -13.78 8.37
C ALA A 212 -2.68 -14.72 7.25
N ARG A 213 -3.24 -15.89 7.58
CA ARG A 213 -3.85 -16.79 6.58
C ARG A 213 -5.07 -16.13 5.94
N ARG A 214 -5.87 -15.45 6.76
CA ARG A 214 -7.06 -14.73 6.33
C ARG A 214 -6.69 -13.47 5.55
N VAL A 215 -7.36 -13.25 4.42
CA VAL A 215 -7.25 -12.01 3.65
C VAL A 215 -8.40 -11.06 3.97
N LYS A 216 -8.08 -9.77 4.07
CA LYS A 216 -9.03 -8.65 4.16
C LYS A 216 -9.65 -8.37 2.79
N GLU A 217 -8.77 -8.30 1.78
CA GLU A 217 -9.12 -7.98 0.41
C GLU A 217 -8.24 -8.76 -0.57
N ILE A 218 -8.75 -9.05 -1.76
CA ILE A 218 -7.96 -9.48 -2.91
C ILE A 218 -8.18 -8.46 -4.01
N ARG A 219 -7.11 -7.76 -4.37
CA ARG A 219 -7.11 -6.79 -5.45
C ARG A 219 -6.39 -7.38 -6.66
N TYR A 220 -6.85 -7.03 -7.84
CA TYR A 220 -6.33 -7.55 -9.09
C TYR A 220 -6.29 -6.44 -10.15
N MET A 221 -5.20 -6.37 -10.89
CA MET A 221 -5.04 -5.43 -11.99
C MET A 221 -4.72 -6.17 -13.29
N TYR A 222 -5.33 -5.75 -14.39
CA TYR A 222 -5.03 -6.24 -15.73
C TYR A 222 -4.80 -5.08 -16.70
N LYS A 223 -3.65 -5.07 -17.38
CA LYS A 223 -3.29 -4.04 -18.37
C LYS A 223 -4.01 -4.33 -19.69
N TRP A 224 -5.19 -3.75 -19.89
CA TRP A 224 -6.04 -4.07 -21.04
C TRP A 224 -5.70 -3.27 -22.30
N LYS A 225 -5.07 -2.11 -22.16
CA LYS A 225 -4.55 -1.30 -23.28
C LYS A 225 -3.30 -0.55 -22.88
N SER A 226 -2.48 -0.18 -23.87
CA SER A 226 -1.37 0.75 -23.65
C SER A 226 -1.91 2.15 -23.30
N PHE A 227 -1.13 2.90 -22.54
CA PHE A 227 -1.46 4.27 -22.15
C PHE A 227 -0.18 5.11 -22.12
N ASP A 228 -0.13 6.14 -22.97
CA ASP A 228 1.01 7.04 -23.06
C ASP A 228 0.83 8.24 -22.12
N TYR A 229 1.40 8.14 -20.91
CA TYR A 229 1.33 9.22 -19.91
C TYR A 229 1.87 10.57 -20.41
N GLY A 230 2.77 10.60 -21.41
CA GLY A 230 3.32 11.84 -21.96
C GLY A 230 2.38 12.57 -22.92
N GLN A 231 1.33 11.90 -23.42
CA GLN A 231 0.37 12.49 -24.37
C GLN A 231 -0.84 13.14 -23.70
N PHE A 232 -1.10 12.84 -22.42
CA PHE A 232 -2.20 13.45 -21.67
C PHE A 232 -1.72 14.74 -21.02
N ARG A 233 -2.20 15.88 -21.52
CA ARG A 233 -1.82 17.19 -21.00
C ARG A 233 -2.25 17.35 -19.53
N PRO A 234 -1.50 18.12 -18.73
CA PRO A 234 -1.94 18.55 -17.40
C PRO A 234 -3.35 19.15 -17.46
N GLY A 235 -4.27 18.69 -16.60
CA GLY A 235 -5.64 19.20 -16.50
C GLY A 235 -6.69 18.53 -17.41
N VAL A 236 -6.34 17.49 -18.18
CA VAL A 236 -7.32 16.70 -19.00
C VAL A 236 -7.85 15.49 -18.21
N LYS A 237 -8.10 15.67 -16.92
CA LYS A 237 -8.95 14.76 -16.14
C LYS A 237 -10.29 15.46 -15.99
N GLU A 238 -11.29 15.00 -16.72
CA GLU A 238 -12.66 15.41 -16.42
C GLU A 238 -13.00 14.78 -15.07
N GLU A 239 -12.98 15.54 -13.98
CA GLU A 239 -13.36 15.06 -12.64
C GLU A 239 -14.83 14.59 -12.58
N GLY A 240 -15.59 14.80 -13.67
CA GLY A 240 -16.92 14.24 -13.92
C GLY A 240 -16.97 13.07 -14.91
N ALA A 241 -15.84 12.56 -15.43
CA ALA A 241 -15.84 11.40 -16.31
C ALA A 241 -16.47 10.20 -15.57
N PRO A 242 -17.42 9.48 -16.19
CA PRO A 242 -18.06 8.35 -15.54
C PRO A 242 -17.01 7.29 -15.20
N VAL A 243 -17.02 6.86 -13.94
CA VAL A 243 -16.28 5.66 -13.52
C VAL A 243 -16.96 4.46 -14.19
N TYR A 244 -16.37 3.98 -15.28
CA TYR A 244 -16.78 2.74 -15.92
C TYR A 244 -16.40 1.56 -15.03
N GLY A 245 -17.36 0.68 -14.77
CA GLY A 245 -17.16 -0.49 -13.93
C GLY A 245 -18.43 -1.30 -13.78
N HIS A 246 -18.34 -2.38 -13.00
CA HIS A 246 -19.43 -3.32 -12.81
C HIS A 246 -19.50 -3.79 -11.35
N ASP A 247 -20.40 -3.21 -10.55
CA ASP A 247 -20.50 -3.46 -9.10
C ASP A 247 -20.71 -4.95 -8.77
N ALA A 248 -21.52 -5.67 -9.56
CA ALA A 248 -21.79 -7.09 -9.30
C ALA A 248 -20.60 -8.03 -9.63
N GLN A 249 -19.58 -7.54 -10.32
CA GLN A 249 -18.36 -8.29 -10.71
C GLN A 249 -17.10 -7.72 -10.06
N GLY A 250 -17.21 -6.55 -9.44
CA GLY A 250 -16.20 -5.94 -8.60
C GLY A 250 -15.04 -5.31 -9.33
N TRP A 251 -15.28 -4.66 -10.47
CA TRP A 251 -14.21 -4.03 -11.25
C TRP A 251 -14.54 -2.64 -11.78
N VAL A 252 -13.49 -1.86 -12.04
CA VAL A 252 -13.52 -0.53 -12.65
C VAL A 252 -12.39 -0.37 -13.66
N ASP A 253 -12.60 0.45 -14.70
CA ASP A 253 -11.52 0.98 -15.54
C ASP A 253 -10.94 2.21 -14.86
N ASN A 254 -9.62 2.22 -14.66
CA ASN A 254 -8.94 3.36 -14.04
C ASN A 254 -8.71 4.54 -15.00
N GLY A 255 -9.07 4.38 -16.28
CA GLY A 255 -8.91 5.39 -17.32
C GLY A 255 -7.51 5.48 -17.92
N VAL A 256 -6.52 4.77 -17.34
CA VAL A 256 -5.11 4.76 -17.77
C VAL A 256 -4.59 3.38 -18.16
N GLY A 257 -5.50 2.57 -18.72
CA GLY A 257 -5.19 1.29 -19.35
C GLY A 257 -5.22 0.07 -18.44
N TRP A 258 -5.75 0.21 -17.22
CA TRP A 258 -5.91 -0.90 -16.28
C TRP A 258 -7.37 -1.12 -15.90
N TYR A 259 -7.77 -2.39 -15.87
CA TYR A 259 -8.91 -2.81 -15.06
C TYR A 259 -8.43 -3.05 -13.64
N LEU A 260 -9.11 -2.48 -12.66
CA LEU A 260 -8.92 -2.71 -11.23
C LEU A 260 -10.11 -3.53 -10.75
N ALA A 261 -9.87 -4.76 -10.28
CA ALA A 261 -10.85 -5.59 -9.64
C ALA A 261 -10.54 -5.74 -8.14
N GLY A 262 -11.57 -5.87 -7.32
CA GLY A 262 -11.43 -5.97 -5.87
C GLY A 262 -12.51 -6.83 -5.25
N TYR A 263 -12.08 -7.65 -4.30
CA TYR A 263 -12.92 -8.57 -3.53
C TYR A 263 -12.64 -8.36 -2.06
N ILE A 264 -13.68 -8.18 -1.25
CA ILE A 264 -13.60 -7.85 0.18
C ILE A 264 -14.53 -8.76 0.99
N GLU A 265 -14.27 -8.90 2.28
CA GLU A 265 -15.10 -9.73 3.16
C GLU A 265 -16.57 -9.24 3.25
N ASP A 266 -17.52 -10.15 3.09
CA ASP A 266 -18.90 -9.97 3.49
C ASP A 266 -19.08 -10.14 5.01
N ALA A 267 -20.32 -10.00 5.51
CA ALA A 267 -20.59 -10.07 6.96
C ALA A 267 -20.30 -11.45 7.57
N SER A 268 -20.28 -12.51 6.76
CA SER A 268 -19.88 -13.87 7.17
C SER A 268 -18.36 -14.07 7.09
N GLY A 269 -17.65 -13.14 6.44
CA GLY A 269 -16.22 -13.19 6.24
C GLY A 269 -15.77 -13.90 4.96
N ALA A 270 -16.70 -14.38 4.14
CA ALA A 270 -16.40 -14.83 2.78
C ALA A 270 -16.10 -13.63 1.89
N LEU A 271 -15.24 -13.79 0.88
CA LEU A 271 -15.00 -12.68 -0.06
C LEU A 271 -16.19 -12.50 -0.99
N ARG A 272 -16.48 -11.24 -1.31
CA ARG A 272 -17.47 -10.80 -2.31
C ARG A 272 -16.89 -9.69 -3.19
N PRO A 273 -17.45 -9.43 -4.38
CA PRO A 273 -17.05 -8.28 -5.19
C PRO A 273 -17.21 -6.96 -4.42
N GLN A 274 -16.27 -6.03 -4.61
CA GLN A 274 -16.38 -4.65 -4.14
C GLN A 274 -17.24 -3.82 -5.10
N ASN A 275 -18.11 -2.94 -4.59
CA ASN A 275 -18.77 -1.97 -5.47
C ASN A 275 -17.83 -0.79 -5.84
N ARG A 276 -18.22 0.05 -6.79
CA ARG A 276 -17.44 1.21 -7.23
C ARG A 276 -17.10 2.20 -6.11
N GLU A 277 -17.98 2.41 -5.13
CA GLU A 277 -17.68 3.28 -3.98
C GLU A 277 -16.60 2.67 -3.07
N GLU A 278 -16.63 1.35 -2.86
CA GLU A 278 -15.60 0.61 -2.12
C GLU A 278 -14.25 0.58 -2.87
N LEU A 279 -14.28 0.71 -4.20
CA LEU A 279 -13.11 0.83 -5.08
C LEU A 279 -12.61 2.28 -5.26
N ALA A 280 -13.28 3.28 -4.70
CA ALA A 280 -12.89 4.68 -4.87
C ALA A 280 -11.46 4.97 -4.38
N GLN A 281 -10.99 4.27 -3.34
CA GLN A 281 -9.60 4.36 -2.89
C GLN A 281 -8.62 3.84 -3.95
N CYS A 282 -8.95 2.73 -4.62
CA CYS A 282 -8.13 2.18 -5.69
C CYS A 282 -8.05 3.16 -6.87
N ILE A 283 -9.19 3.73 -7.28
CA ILE A 283 -9.25 4.75 -8.34
C ILE A 283 -8.44 5.99 -7.94
N GLY A 284 -8.62 6.50 -6.73
CA GLY A 284 -7.93 7.71 -6.27
C GLY A 284 -6.41 7.61 -6.35
N CYS A 285 -5.85 6.42 -6.08
CA CYS A 285 -4.41 6.22 -6.06
C CYS A 285 -3.84 5.62 -7.36
N HIS A 286 -4.63 4.86 -8.13
CA HIS A 286 -4.20 4.17 -9.37
C HIS A 286 -4.77 4.77 -10.67
N SER A 287 -5.55 5.85 -10.62
CA SER A 287 -6.05 6.53 -11.84
C SER A 287 -5.17 7.70 -12.27
N GLY A 288 -5.43 8.17 -13.49
CA GLY A 288 -4.64 9.14 -14.22
C GLY A 288 -4.44 10.51 -13.59
N VAL A 289 -3.44 11.17 -14.18
CA VAL A 289 -2.74 12.40 -13.81
C VAL A 289 -3.71 13.57 -13.60
N SER A 290 -3.94 13.96 -12.34
CA SER A 290 -4.15 15.39 -12.05
C SER A 290 -2.82 16.07 -12.34
N ALA A 291 -2.83 17.26 -12.96
CA ALA A 291 -1.64 18.03 -13.27
C ALA A 291 -0.53 17.83 -12.22
N SER A 292 0.54 17.11 -12.56
CA SER A 292 1.81 17.34 -11.85
C SER A 292 2.38 18.59 -12.48
N GLU A 293 2.78 19.55 -11.65
CA GLU A 293 3.46 20.77 -12.10
C GLU A 293 4.81 20.46 -12.81
N PHE A 294 5.21 19.19 -12.85
CA PHE A 294 6.54 18.72 -13.27
C PHE A 294 6.44 17.55 -14.26
N PRO A 295 7.27 17.52 -15.32
CA PRO A 295 7.44 16.37 -16.20
C PRO A 295 8.31 15.32 -15.50
N VAL A 296 7.69 14.35 -14.83
CA VAL A 296 8.38 13.31 -14.06
C VAL A 296 8.14 11.91 -14.62
N PHE A 297 9.05 10.98 -14.31
CA PHE A 297 8.93 9.56 -14.66
C PHE A 297 7.73 8.87 -13.97
N THR A 298 7.25 9.45 -12.88
CA THR A 298 6.10 8.95 -12.11
C THR A 298 4.76 9.31 -12.76
N SER A 299 3.72 8.56 -12.43
CA SER A 299 2.33 8.83 -12.82
C SER A 299 1.39 8.89 -11.60
N GLY A 300 0.12 9.21 -11.84
CA GLY A 300 -0.93 9.20 -10.81
C GLY A 300 -0.65 10.19 -9.68
N VAL A 301 -0.64 9.71 -8.43
CA VAL A 301 -0.42 10.50 -7.19
C VAL A 301 1.06 10.90 -6.94
N GLY A 302 1.84 11.09 -8.01
CA GLY A 302 3.23 11.59 -7.95
C GLY A 302 4.29 10.59 -7.50
N ASN A 303 3.93 9.38 -7.06
CA ASN A 303 4.89 8.36 -6.60
C ASN A 303 4.57 6.92 -7.08
N THR A 304 3.76 6.80 -8.14
CA THR A 304 3.56 5.54 -8.88
C THR A 304 4.34 5.56 -10.20
N VAL A 305 4.58 4.40 -10.79
CA VAL A 305 5.01 4.27 -12.19
C VAL A 305 4.03 3.35 -12.89
N ASP A 306 3.46 3.82 -13.99
CA ASP A 306 2.33 3.20 -14.68
C ASP A 306 1.21 2.76 -13.72
N ALA A 307 0.83 3.65 -12.79
CA ALA A 307 -0.19 3.42 -11.76
C ALA A 307 0.14 2.25 -10.81
N THR A 308 1.41 1.92 -10.57
CA THR A 308 1.82 0.89 -9.59
C THR A 308 2.84 1.42 -8.57
N TRP A 309 2.84 0.90 -7.34
CA TRP A 309 3.88 1.21 -6.32
C TRP A 309 4.91 0.10 -6.11
N SER A 310 4.55 -1.15 -6.42
CA SER A 310 5.32 -2.35 -6.04
C SER A 310 6.66 -2.42 -6.77
N LEU A 311 6.67 -2.64 -8.09
CA LEU A 311 7.91 -2.76 -8.88
C LEU A 311 8.83 -1.53 -8.80
N PRO A 312 8.35 -0.28 -8.78
CA PRO A 312 9.21 0.88 -8.56
C PRO A 312 10.08 0.75 -7.30
N ARG A 313 9.50 0.22 -6.22
CA ARG A 313 10.15 0.00 -4.91
C ARG A 313 10.68 -1.42 -4.71
N LYS A 314 10.60 -2.28 -5.73
CA LYS A 314 11.08 -3.67 -5.65
C LYS A 314 12.57 -3.67 -5.31
N TRP A 315 12.96 -4.54 -4.38
CA TRP A 315 14.37 -4.76 -4.07
C TRP A 315 15.14 -5.22 -5.32
N PRO A 316 16.33 -4.66 -5.62
CA PRO A 316 17.13 -5.11 -6.75
C PRO A 316 17.45 -6.62 -6.70
N GLY A 317 17.38 -7.28 -7.85
CA GLY A 317 17.74 -8.70 -8.01
C GLY A 317 16.81 -9.68 -7.27
N GLU A 318 17.36 -10.83 -6.87
CA GLU A 318 16.63 -11.93 -6.22
C GLU A 318 15.96 -11.54 -4.90
N LEU A 319 16.48 -10.50 -4.22
CA LEU A 319 15.85 -10.01 -2.99
C LEU A 319 14.46 -9.41 -3.24
N GLY A 320 14.15 -9.02 -4.48
CA GLY A 320 12.82 -8.55 -4.86
C GLY A 320 11.96 -9.61 -5.53
N TRP A 321 12.53 -10.74 -5.98
CA TRP A 321 11.80 -11.83 -6.62
C TRP A 321 11.54 -12.96 -5.63
N ARG A 322 10.74 -12.66 -4.61
CA ARG A 322 10.34 -13.59 -3.55
C ARG A 322 9.12 -13.06 -2.83
N GLU A 323 8.60 -13.87 -1.93
CA GLU A 323 7.51 -13.49 -1.04
C GLU A 323 7.81 -12.18 -0.27
N MET A 324 6.78 -11.34 -0.12
CA MET A 324 6.86 -10.17 0.74
C MET A 324 7.10 -10.63 2.19
N ASP A 325 8.23 -10.24 2.75
CA ASP A 325 8.72 -10.68 4.06
C ASP A 325 8.87 -9.54 5.07
N TYR A 326 8.50 -8.32 4.68
CA TYR A 326 8.48 -7.12 5.52
C TYR A 326 9.81 -6.88 6.22
N LEU A 327 10.87 -6.71 5.42
CA LEU A 327 12.24 -6.50 5.89
C LEU A 327 12.80 -7.75 6.59
N ARG A 328 12.50 -8.95 6.04
CA ARG A 328 12.87 -10.24 6.63
C ARG A 328 12.48 -10.32 8.10
N TYR A 329 11.20 -10.07 8.38
CA TYR A 329 10.68 -10.10 9.73
C TYR A 329 10.97 -11.45 10.42
N LEU A 330 11.50 -11.38 11.65
CA LEU A 330 11.73 -12.53 12.50
C LEU A 330 10.96 -12.35 13.82
N ALA A 331 10.00 -13.24 14.09
CA ALA A 331 9.21 -13.19 15.31
C ALA A 331 10.03 -13.61 16.55
N GLN A 332 9.80 -12.91 17.66
CA GLN A 332 10.25 -13.25 19.00
C GLN A 332 9.09 -13.90 19.75
N THR A 333 9.14 -15.23 19.90
CA THR A 333 8.02 -16.04 20.42
C THR A 333 7.72 -15.80 21.90
N ASP A 334 8.67 -15.23 22.64
CA ASP A 334 8.60 -14.92 24.07
C ASP A 334 8.37 -13.42 24.35
N ALA A 335 8.16 -12.60 23.32
CA ALA A 335 7.82 -11.20 23.49
C ALA A 335 6.53 -11.05 24.30
N ALA A 336 6.54 -10.13 25.27
CA ALA A 336 5.33 -9.77 26.01
C ALA A 336 4.27 -9.20 25.04
N PRO A 337 2.97 -9.37 25.33
CA PRO A 337 1.89 -8.97 24.40
C PRO A 337 1.90 -7.48 24.00
N ASP A 338 2.41 -6.61 24.87
CA ASP A 338 2.53 -5.15 24.71
C ASP A 338 3.93 -4.69 24.24
N ALA A 339 4.87 -5.63 24.07
CA ALA A 339 6.21 -5.37 23.55
C ALA A 339 6.30 -5.56 22.03
N THR A 340 7.38 -5.05 21.45
CA THR A 340 7.70 -5.27 20.04
C THR A 340 7.85 -6.77 19.77
N PRO A 341 7.11 -7.35 18.80
CA PRO A 341 6.97 -8.79 18.67
C PRO A 341 8.12 -9.47 17.92
N GLY A 342 9.11 -8.72 17.44
CA GLY A 342 10.19 -9.26 16.61
C GLY A 342 11.08 -8.18 16.03
N ILE A 343 11.96 -8.60 15.12
CA ILE A 343 12.99 -7.74 14.53
C ILE A 343 12.95 -7.75 13.01
N ALA A 344 13.41 -6.68 12.39
CA ALA A 344 13.80 -6.67 10.99
C ALA A 344 15.23 -7.19 10.86
N GLN A 345 15.57 -7.84 9.75
CA GLN A 345 16.93 -8.35 9.49
C GLN A 345 17.63 -7.64 8.33
N VAL A 346 17.00 -6.63 7.73
CA VAL A 346 17.60 -5.81 6.68
C VAL A 346 17.49 -4.34 7.04
N GLY A 347 18.47 -3.57 6.55
CA GLY A 347 18.53 -2.14 6.76
C GLY A 347 17.56 -1.35 5.89
N ASP A 348 17.71 -0.04 5.97
CA ASP A 348 16.95 0.91 5.17
C ASP A 348 17.56 1.07 3.76
N PRO A 349 16.91 0.60 2.68
CA PRO A 349 17.49 0.65 1.35
C PRO A 349 17.62 2.11 0.87
N LEU A 350 18.74 2.44 0.23
CA LEU A 350 18.96 3.78 -0.28
C LEU A 350 18.11 4.06 -1.52
N ASN A 351 17.37 5.16 -1.48
CA ASN A 351 16.79 5.79 -2.65
C ASN A 351 17.91 6.26 -3.59
N ARG A 352 17.72 6.03 -4.89
CA ARG A 352 18.70 6.34 -5.95
C ARG A 352 18.90 7.84 -6.17
N GLY A 353 17.82 8.63 -6.11
CA GLY A 353 17.89 10.09 -6.34
C GLY A 353 18.34 10.87 -5.10
N LEU A 354 17.99 10.36 -3.92
CA LEU A 354 18.28 11.03 -2.64
C LEU A 354 19.57 10.58 -1.97
N GLU A 355 20.11 9.41 -2.35
CA GLU A 355 21.18 8.71 -1.62
C GLU A 355 20.91 8.61 -0.10
N LYS A 356 19.63 8.49 0.25
CA LYS A 356 19.08 8.45 1.61
C LYS A 356 18.21 7.21 1.75
N GLY A 357 18.19 6.60 2.93
CA GLY A 357 17.28 5.50 3.20
C GLY A 357 15.81 5.89 2.99
N GLU A 358 15.02 5.04 2.34
CA GLU A 358 13.60 5.26 2.07
C GLU A 358 12.79 5.49 3.35
N PHE A 359 13.03 4.68 4.39
CA PHE A 359 12.33 4.82 5.66
C PHE A 359 12.74 6.08 6.39
N ARG A 360 14.03 6.43 6.39
CA ARG A 360 14.49 7.73 6.88
C ARG A 360 13.82 8.88 6.15
N HIS A 361 13.74 8.84 4.82
CA HIS A 361 13.06 9.89 4.07
C HIS A 361 11.58 10.01 4.49
N PHE A 362 10.89 8.89 4.74
CA PHE A 362 9.54 8.91 5.28
C PHE A 362 9.47 9.57 6.67
N LEU A 363 10.35 9.17 7.61
CA LEU A 363 10.40 9.75 8.96
C LEU A 363 10.77 11.25 8.96
N ASP A 364 11.62 11.69 8.04
CA ASP A 364 12.03 13.09 7.88
C ASP A 364 10.87 14.02 7.47
N ASN A 365 9.82 13.46 6.85
CA ASN A 365 8.73 14.20 6.22
C ASN A 365 7.35 13.95 6.86
N VAL A 366 7.16 12.82 7.54
CA VAL A 366 5.86 12.41 8.09
C VAL A 366 5.93 12.26 9.60
N VAL A 367 5.57 13.34 10.31
CA VAL A 367 5.63 13.41 11.79
C VAL A 367 4.78 12.32 12.47
N GLY A 368 3.64 11.96 11.90
CA GLY A 368 2.77 10.90 12.44
C GLY A 368 3.29 9.48 12.20
N VAL A 369 4.34 9.29 11.38
CA VAL A 369 4.91 7.97 11.06
C VAL A 369 3.86 6.99 10.49
N SER A 370 2.78 7.51 9.91
CA SER A 370 1.73 6.75 9.24
C SER A 370 1.07 7.60 8.16
N LEU A 371 0.41 6.98 7.19
CA LEU A 371 -0.33 7.68 6.14
C LEU A 371 -1.39 8.66 6.67
N TYR A 372 -2.03 8.33 7.80
CA TYR A 372 -3.08 9.16 8.41
C TYR A 372 -2.50 10.29 9.26
N GLY A 373 -1.18 10.36 9.39
CA GLY A 373 -0.48 11.29 10.30
C GLY A 373 -0.80 11.02 11.77
N ASP A 374 -1.35 9.86 12.09
CA ASP A 374 -1.60 9.37 13.45
C ASP A 374 -0.44 8.49 13.91
N MET A 375 0.17 8.83 15.05
CA MET A 375 1.30 8.06 15.58
C MET A 375 0.80 6.86 16.39
N PRO A 376 1.16 5.62 16.02
CA PRO A 376 0.82 4.45 16.83
C PRO A 376 1.35 4.60 18.26
N ALA A 377 0.51 4.27 19.25
CA ALA A 377 0.86 4.43 20.66
C ALA A 377 2.15 3.68 21.06
N ALA A 378 2.45 2.55 20.43
CA ALA A 378 3.70 1.83 20.63
C ALA A 378 4.94 2.62 20.16
N ILE A 379 4.85 3.29 19.01
CA ILE A 379 5.91 4.18 18.50
C ILE A 379 6.05 5.38 19.43
N GLU A 380 4.94 6.00 19.83
CA GLU A 380 4.93 7.13 20.77
C GLU A 380 5.67 6.78 22.07
N ARG A 381 5.37 5.62 22.68
CA ARG A 381 6.08 5.13 23.87
C ARG A 381 7.57 4.87 23.62
N PHE A 382 7.93 4.37 22.44
CA PHE A 382 9.32 4.13 22.08
C PHE A 382 10.09 5.44 21.92
N LEU A 383 9.59 6.38 21.10
CA LEU A 383 10.22 7.68 20.86
C LEU A 383 10.32 8.50 22.13
N ALA A 384 9.30 8.46 23.00
CA ALA A 384 9.35 9.12 24.31
C ALA A 384 10.48 8.62 25.21
N ARG A 385 10.88 7.34 25.10
CA ARG A 385 12.04 6.81 25.84
C ARG A 385 13.35 7.07 25.12
N ALA A 386 13.37 6.96 23.80
CA ALA A 386 14.58 7.07 22.99
C ALA A 386 15.08 8.52 22.90
N ILE A 387 14.18 9.46 22.61
CA ILE A 387 14.48 10.86 22.34
C ILE A 387 14.39 11.67 23.64
N GLN A 388 15.55 11.84 24.30
CA GLN A 388 15.71 12.53 25.57
C GLN A 388 16.99 13.37 25.60
N PRO A 389 17.04 14.51 26.31
CA PRO A 389 18.28 15.28 26.47
C PRO A 389 19.41 14.46 27.10
N ALA A 390 19.08 13.52 27.99
CA ALA A 390 20.04 12.58 28.58
C ALA A 390 20.73 11.67 27.54
N HIS A 391 20.13 11.48 26.36
CA HIS A 391 20.71 10.73 25.24
C HIS A 391 21.30 11.66 24.15
N GLY A 392 21.37 12.97 24.42
CA GLY A 392 21.98 13.96 23.53
C GLY A 392 21.07 14.54 22.45
N TYR A 393 19.74 14.46 22.62
CA TYR A 393 18.78 15.17 21.77
C TYR A 393 18.55 16.61 22.26
N SER A 394 18.12 17.50 21.36
CA SER A 394 17.90 18.92 21.69
C SER A 394 16.77 19.15 22.69
N ALA A 395 15.80 18.24 22.75
CA ALA A 395 14.69 18.25 23.70
C ALA A 395 14.17 16.83 23.97
N ALA A 396 13.30 16.70 24.96
CA ALA A 396 12.52 15.48 25.16
C ALA A 396 11.39 15.42 24.13
N TRP A 397 11.05 14.22 23.68
CA TRP A 397 9.89 14.00 22.81
C TRP A 397 8.61 14.56 23.44
N PRO A 398 7.93 15.56 22.82
CA PRO A 398 6.81 16.24 23.45
C PRO A 398 5.48 15.51 23.20
N THR A 399 4.54 15.61 24.14
CA THR A 399 3.12 15.33 23.87
C THR A 399 2.55 16.41 22.96
N LEU A 400 1.58 16.05 22.11
CA LEU A 400 0.86 17.05 21.30
C LEU A 400 -0.01 17.93 22.20
N ASP A 401 0.25 19.24 22.17
CA ASP A 401 -0.55 20.21 22.91
C ASP A 401 -1.73 20.65 22.05
N THR A 402 -2.93 20.21 22.44
CA THR A 402 -4.18 20.51 21.72
C THR A 402 -4.96 21.67 22.33
N ALA A 403 -4.40 22.41 23.29
CA ALA A 403 -5.07 23.52 23.95
C ALA A 403 -5.35 24.71 23.03
N SER A 404 -4.53 24.89 21.98
CA SER A 404 -4.69 25.92 20.96
C SER A 404 -4.06 25.49 19.63
N ALA A 405 -4.41 26.16 18.53
CA ALA A 405 -3.75 25.95 17.23
C ALA A 405 -2.24 26.23 17.30
N ALA A 406 -1.84 27.33 17.94
CA ALA A 406 -0.43 27.72 18.10
C ALA A 406 0.37 26.67 18.88
N SER A 407 -0.16 26.20 20.01
CA SER A 407 0.47 25.15 20.81
C SER A 407 0.60 23.83 20.04
N PHE A 408 -0.43 23.48 19.26
CA PHE A 408 -0.42 22.28 18.43
C PHE A 408 0.67 22.36 17.37
N GLN A 409 0.72 23.47 16.63
CA GLN A 409 1.74 23.71 15.61
C GLN A 409 3.15 23.71 16.20
N GLN A 410 3.35 24.30 17.39
CA GLN A 410 4.64 24.30 18.09
C GLN A 410 5.07 22.89 18.48
N SER A 411 4.17 22.09 19.06
CA SER A 411 4.48 20.71 19.44
C SER A 411 4.76 19.82 18.22
N GLN A 412 4.01 19.99 17.12
CA GLN A 412 4.27 19.31 15.84
C GLN A 412 5.63 19.70 15.23
N ALA A 413 5.98 20.98 15.24
CA ALA A 413 7.28 21.44 14.76
C ALA A 413 8.43 20.85 15.59
N LEU A 414 8.29 20.81 16.92
CA LEU A 414 9.28 20.20 17.80
C LEU A 414 9.42 18.69 17.52
N ARG A 415 8.31 17.95 17.34
CA ARG A 415 8.37 16.53 16.94
C ARG A 415 9.09 16.34 15.61
N GLN A 416 8.84 17.21 14.62
CA GLN A 416 9.53 17.15 13.33
C GLN A 416 11.04 17.35 13.49
N THR A 417 11.47 18.36 14.26
CA THR A 417 12.89 18.58 14.57
C THR A 417 13.52 17.36 15.22
N LEU A 418 12.87 16.80 16.24
CA LEU A 418 13.39 15.65 16.97
C LEU A 418 13.42 14.35 16.15
N LEU A 419 12.45 14.12 15.27
CA LEU A 419 12.48 13.00 14.33
C LEU A 419 13.64 13.11 13.35
N ARG A 420 13.94 14.32 12.87
CA ARG A 420 15.08 14.55 11.99
C ARG A 420 16.41 14.39 12.71
N GLU A 421 16.50 14.81 13.98
CA GLU A 421 17.67 14.48 14.81
C GLU A 421 17.82 12.95 14.98
N PHE A 422 16.72 12.25 15.26
CA PHE A 422 16.70 10.80 15.41
C PHE A 422 17.18 10.06 14.15
N THR A 423 16.72 10.47 12.98
CA THR A 423 17.16 9.87 11.70
C THR A 423 18.57 10.30 11.29
N ASP A 424 18.95 11.56 11.52
CA ASP A 424 20.29 12.09 11.23
C ASP A 424 21.36 11.40 12.07
N ARG A 425 21.04 11.05 13.31
CA ARG A 425 21.93 10.28 14.21
C ARG A 425 22.00 8.81 13.86
N GLY A 426 21.07 8.28 13.06
CA GLY A 426 20.98 6.86 12.73
C GLY A 426 20.29 6.01 13.81
N ASP A 427 19.70 6.64 14.83
CA ASP A 427 19.11 5.95 15.99
C ASP A 427 17.82 5.16 15.64
N TYR A 428 17.30 5.36 14.43
CA TYR A 428 16.23 4.55 13.82
C TYR A 428 16.69 3.18 13.32
N LEU A 429 18.00 2.94 13.30
CA LEU A 429 18.62 1.66 12.98
C LEU A 429 19.11 0.95 14.26
N THR A 430 19.26 -0.37 14.20
CA THR A 430 19.97 -1.16 15.21
C THR A 430 21.48 -1.05 15.01
N ALA A 431 22.26 -1.58 15.96
CA ALA A 431 23.73 -1.64 15.84
C ALA A 431 24.18 -2.45 14.61
N GLU A 432 23.37 -3.42 14.18
CA GLU A 432 23.58 -4.24 12.98
C GLU A 432 23.11 -3.53 11.68
N GLY A 433 22.57 -2.32 11.79
CA GLY A 433 22.09 -1.52 10.65
C GLY A 433 20.71 -1.91 10.14
N ALA A 434 19.96 -2.76 10.84
CA ALA A 434 18.57 -3.07 10.51
C ALA A 434 17.64 -1.93 10.95
N ILE A 435 16.51 -1.72 10.28
CA ILE A 435 15.50 -0.78 10.80
C ILE A 435 14.95 -1.33 12.13
N ARG A 436 14.80 -0.45 13.12
CA ARG A 436 14.25 -0.82 14.43
C ARG A 436 12.83 -1.38 14.34
N GLY A 437 12.63 -2.54 14.98
CA GLY A 437 11.34 -3.24 14.99
C GLY A 437 10.22 -2.42 15.65
N GLU A 438 10.56 -1.57 16.62
CA GLU A 438 9.62 -0.66 17.31
C GLU A 438 8.91 0.31 16.35
N LEU A 439 9.52 0.60 15.20
CA LEU A 439 9.00 1.51 14.18
C LEU A 439 8.18 0.79 13.09
N LEU A 440 8.21 -0.54 13.06
CA LEU A 440 7.72 -1.35 11.94
C LEU A 440 6.62 -2.34 12.33
N TYR A 441 6.73 -2.93 13.52
CA TYR A 441 5.90 -4.07 13.93
C TYR A 441 5.08 -3.70 15.17
N PRO A 442 3.74 -3.75 15.08
CA PRO A 442 2.90 -3.41 16.22
C PRO A 442 3.02 -4.51 17.28
N PRO A 443 2.94 -4.18 18.58
CA PRO A 443 2.71 -5.17 19.62
C PRO A 443 1.54 -6.09 19.29
N ARG A 444 1.58 -7.32 19.81
CA ARG A 444 0.58 -8.34 19.49
C ARG A 444 -0.85 -7.87 19.85
N GLU A 445 -1.02 -7.24 21.00
CA GLU A 445 -2.34 -6.74 21.41
C GLU A 445 -2.82 -5.61 20.50
N ASP A 446 -1.95 -4.68 20.12
CA ASP A 446 -2.26 -3.58 19.20
C ASP A 446 -2.72 -4.12 17.83
N ALA A 447 -2.02 -5.13 17.30
CA ALA A 447 -2.38 -5.81 16.05
C ALA A 447 -3.76 -6.48 16.11
N LEU A 448 -4.04 -7.20 17.21
CA LEU A 448 -5.32 -7.88 17.41
C LEU A 448 -6.47 -6.87 17.60
N GLU A 449 -6.23 -5.75 18.29
CA GLU A 449 -7.22 -4.68 18.47
C GLU A 449 -7.53 -3.97 17.15
N ALA A 450 -6.51 -3.71 16.33
CA ALA A 450 -6.70 -3.18 14.98
C ALA A 450 -7.53 -4.14 14.11
N ALA A 451 -7.22 -5.44 14.14
CA ALA A 451 -7.98 -6.45 13.41
C ALA A 451 -9.44 -6.55 13.90
N ARG A 452 -9.67 -6.45 15.22
CA ARG A 452 -11.02 -6.45 15.81
C ARG A 452 -11.84 -5.25 15.38
N ARG A 453 -11.24 -4.05 15.36
CA ARG A 453 -11.91 -2.86 14.82
C ARG A 453 -12.24 -3.02 13.35
N TYR A 454 -11.33 -3.53 12.53
CA TYR A 454 -11.64 -3.80 11.12
C TYR A 454 -12.77 -4.83 10.97
N ARG A 455 -12.78 -5.90 11.79
CA ARG A 455 -13.87 -6.90 11.79
C ARG A 455 -15.24 -6.30 12.16
N GLN A 456 -15.29 -5.19 12.91
CA GLN A 456 -16.55 -4.45 13.11
C GLN A 456 -17.06 -3.83 11.81
N VAL A 457 -16.16 -3.30 10.95
CA VAL A 457 -16.51 -2.83 9.60
C VAL A 457 -17.01 -3.98 8.74
N VAL A 458 -16.37 -5.16 8.83
CA VAL A 458 -16.81 -6.39 8.17
C VAL A 458 -18.22 -6.77 8.63
N ALA A 459 -18.45 -6.93 9.93
CA ALA A 459 -19.75 -7.36 10.46
C ALA A 459 -20.91 -6.41 10.10
N THR A 460 -20.63 -5.11 10.01
CA THR A 460 -21.63 -4.09 9.67
C THR A 460 -21.71 -3.77 8.17
N GLN A 461 -20.76 -4.28 7.36
CA GLN A 461 -20.59 -3.98 5.93
C GLN A 461 -20.49 -2.48 5.61
N ARG A 462 -19.95 -1.69 6.54
CA ARG A 462 -19.89 -0.22 6.45
C ARG A 462 -18.62 0.29 5.74
N TYR A 463 -18.08 -0.44 4.76
CA TYR A 463 -16.81 -0.09 4.11
C TYR A 463 -16.81 1.29 3.45
N ILE A 464 -17.92 1.70 2.83
CA ILE A 464 -18.08 3.03 2.21
C ILE A 464 -18.07 4.18 3.22
N LYS A 465 -18.19 3.87 4.52
CA LYS A 465 -18.11 4.83 5.63
C LYS A 465 -16.70 4.89 6.23
N GLY A 466 -15.68 4.39 5.54
CA GLY A 466 -14.30 4.34 6.02
C GLY A 466 -13.92 2.93 6.45
N LYS A 467 -12.85 2.39 5.83
CA LYS A 467 -12.31 1.05 6.11
C LYS A 467 -11.30 1.07 7.24
N ASP A 468 -10.57 2.18 7.36
CA ASP A 468 -9.52 2.37 8.36
C ASP A 468 -10.13 3.01 9.60
N VAL A 469 -10.02 2.31 10.72
CA VAL A 469 -10.77 2.60 11.94
C VAL A 469 -9.85 2.63 13.13
N PHE A 470 -10.02 3.66 13.95
CA PHE A 470 -9.16 3.99 15.07
C PHE A 470 -9.94 3.84 16.39
N PRO A 471 -9.24 3.68 17.53
CA PRO A 471 -9.91 3.69 18.84
C PRO A 471 -10.69 5.00 19.08
N GLU A 472 -10.12 6.10 18.62
CA GLU A 472 -10.64 7.46 18.69
C GLU A 472 -10.27 8.22 17.42
N THR A 473 -10.96 9.32 17.11
CA THR A 473 -10.67 10.15 15.94
C THR A 473 -9.24 10.68 16.00
N PRO A 474 -8.38 10.35 15.02
CA PRO A 474 -7.00 10.84 14.99
C PRO A 474 -6.92 12.37 15.05
N VAL A 475 -5.88 12.86 15.72
CA VAL A 475 -5.66 14.30 15.92
C VAL A 475 -5.53 15.07 14.60
N THR A 476 -5.05 14.42 13.54
CA THR A 476 -4.91 14.98 12.20
C THR A 476 -6.22 15.23 11.47
N PHE A 477 -7.33 14.62 11.93
CA PHE A 477 -8.67 14.92 11.44
C PHE A 477 -9.36 16.02 12.26
N ARG A 478 -8.66 16.66 13.19
CA ARG A 478 -9.20 17.74 14.02
C ARG A 478 -8.66 19.09 13.58
N TYR A 479 -9.46 20.13 13.80
CA TYR A 479 -9.19 21.47 13.33
C TYR A 479 -8.24 22.22 14.29
N PHE A 480 -7.01 22.45 13.84
CA PHE A 480 -5.98 23.23 14.54
C PHE A 480 -5.36 24.30 13.61
N ARG A 481 -6.21 25.09 12.95
CA ARG A 481 -5.80 26.23 12.11
C ARG A 481 -5.87 27.53 12.90
N GLU A 482 -4.87 28.39 12.71
CA GLU A 482 -4.91 29.77 13.22
C GLU A 482 -5.89 30.62 12.41
N ALA A 483 -6.26 31.80 12.92
CA ALA A 483 -7.27 32.64 12.29
C ALA A 483 -6.92 33.09 10.86
N GLY A 484 -5.63 33.26 10.55
CA GLY A 484 -5.15 33.66 9.22
C GLY A 484 -5.24 32.56 8.16
N ASP A 485 -5.16 31.30 8.59
CA ASP A 485 -5.04 30.12 7.72
C ASP A 485 -6.29 29.22 7.78
N GLY A 486 -7.34 29.72 8.43
CA GLY A 486 -8.54 28.96 8.75
C GLY A 486 -9.53 28.87 7.59
N PHE A 487 -10.42 27.89 7.67
CA PHE A 487 -11.58 27.77 6.80
C PHE A 487 -12.83 27.41 7.61
N ALA A 488 -14.00 27.79 7.10
CA ALA A 488 -15.29 27.46 7.71
C ALA A 488 -15.84 26.13 7.19
N HIS A 489 -16.88 25.62 7.83
CA HIS A 489 -17.75 24.63 7.23
C HIS A 489 -18.33 25.13 5.91
N GLN A 490 -18.82 24.19 5.08
CA GLN A 490 -19.45 24.47 3.80
C GLN A 490 -20.71 25.37 3.93
N ASP A 491 -21.34 25.43 5.11
CA ASP A 491 -22.47 26.32 5.42
C ASP A 491 -22.06 27.69 5.96
N GLY A 492 -20.75 27.96 6.07
CA GLY A 492 -20.19 29.21 6.57
C GLY A 492 -19.97 29.26 8.09
N ARG A 493 -20.36 28.23 8.85
CA ARG A 493 -20.08 28.16 10.29
C ARG A 493 -18.57 28.02 10.54
N PRO A 494 -17.94 28.82 11.42
CA PRO A 494 -16.54 28.62 11.77
C PRO A 494 -16.32 27.29 12.49
N TYR A 495 -15.21 26.61 12.20
CA TYR A 495 -14.74 25.48 12.99
C TYR A 495 -14.23 25.93 14.36
N GLN A 496 -14.46 25.12 15.39
CA GLN A 496 -13.84 25.27 16.71
C GLN A 496 -12.49 24.54 16.76
N ILE A 497 -11.57 25.03 17.61
CA ILE A 497 -10.30 24.33 17.86
C ILE A 497 -10.60 22.92 18.41
N GLY A 498 -10.02 21.90 17.77
CA GLY A 498 -10.21 20.50 18.10
C GLY A 498 -11.47 19.84 17.52
N GLU A 499 -12.33 20.59 16.83
CA GLU A 499 -13.51 20.06 16.13
C GLU A 499 -13.08 19.12 15.01
N VAL A 500 -13.81 18.02 14.83
CA VAL A 500 -13.54 17.04 13.75
C VAL A 500 -13.89 17.66 12.41
N ILE A 501 -12.97 17.60 11.45
CA ILE A 501 -13.14 18.15 10.11
C ILE A 501 -14.05 17.20 9.30
N THR A 502 -15.31 17.58 9.11
CA THR A 502 -16.32 16.79 8.39
C THR A 502 -16.53 17.23 6.95
N ASP A 503 -16.20 18.48 6.65
CA ASP A 503 -16.44 19.09 5.36
C ASP A 503 -15.52 20.30 5.13
N ARG A 504 -15.49 20.75 3.89
CA ARG A 504 -14.72 21.92 3.47
C ARG A 504 -15.50 22.77 2.46
N PRO A 505 -15.23 24.08 2.39
CA PRO A 505 -15.76 24.94 1.36
C PRO A 505 -15.39 24.40 -0.02
N VAL A 506 -16.27 24.65 -0.99
CA VAL A 506 -16.07 24.23 -2.38
C VAL A 506 -16.28 25.41 -3.31
N ASP A 507 -15.63 25.35 -4.47
CA ASP A 507 -15.87 26.31 -5.53
C ASP A 507 -17.26 26.09 -6.13
N LEU A 508 -18.12 27.09 -5.98
CA LEU A 508 -19.46 27.13 -6.58
C LEU A 508 -19.61 28.33 -7.53
N THR A 509 -18.50 28.99 -7.87
CA THR A 509 -18.49 30.28 -8.56
C THR A 509 -18.94 30.18 -10.01
N ASN A 510 -18.54 29.11 -10.71
CA ASN A 510 -18.90 28.89 -12.10
C ASN A 510 -18.94 27.38 -12.44
N PRO A 511 -20.10 26.82 -12.82
CA PRO A 511 -20.24 25.40 -13.17
C PRO A 511 -19.46 24.97 -14.40
N ALA A 512 -18.92 25.90 -15.19
CA ALA A 512 -18.04 25.59 -16.32
C ALA A 512 -16.55 25.49 -15.92
N LEU A 513 -16.18 25.87 -14.69
CA LEU A 513 -14.81 25.68 -14.21
C LEU A 513 -14.58 24.22 -13.81
N ILE A 514 -13.38 23.72 -14.11
CA ILE A 514 -12.94 22.39 -13.68
C ILE A 514 -12.93 22.24 -12.15
N THR A 515 -12.79 23.35 -11.43
CA THR A 515 -12.81 23.40 -9.97
C THR A 515 -14.22 23.37 -9.37
N TYR A 516 -15.29 23.43 -10.16
CA TYR A 516 -16.64 23.45 -9.63
C TYR A 516 -16.95 22.19 -8.80
N GLY A 517 -17.30 22.38 -7.53
CA GLY A 517 -17.53 21.30 -6.54
C GLY A 517 -16.26 20.79 -5.85
N VAL A 518 -15.07 21.24 -6.27
CA VAL A 518 -13.78 20.90 -5.68
C VAL A 518 -13.54 21.72 -4.41
N GLY A 519 -12.89 21.11 -3.42
CA GLY A 519 -12.56 21.77 -2.16
C GLY A 519 -11.52 22.88 -2.35
N ILE A 520 -11.78 24.06 -1.80
CA ILE A 520 -10.91 25.26 -1.95
C ILE A 520 -10.11 25.61 -0.69
N ALA A 521 -10.12 24.74 0.32
CA ALA A 521 -9.33 24.93 1.53
C ALA A 521 -7.84 24.73 1.24
N GLU A 522 -7.00 25.67 1.67
CA GLU A 522 -5.55 25.60 1.49
C GLU A 522 -4.92 24.48 2.35
N THR A 523 -3.92 23.82 1.77
CA THR A 523 -3.17 22.75 2.45
C THR A 523 -2.19 23.31 3.48
N LEU A 524 -1.78 24.58 3.33
CA LEU A 524 -0.64 25.24 3.99
C LEU A 524 0.71 24.60 3.69
N ILE A 525 0.80 23.84 2.59
CA ILE A 525 2.09 23.39 2.08
C ILE A 525 2.78 24.60 1.47
N ASP A 526 3.91 24.97 2.06
CA ASP A 526 4.80 26.00 1.52
C ASP A 526 5.88 25.33 0.65
N PRO A 527 5.81 25.46 -0.69
CA PRO A 527 6.78 24.85 -1.60
C PRO A 527 8.15 25.53 -1.56
N ASP A 528 8.24 26.78 -1.09
CA ASP A 528 9.48 27.54 -1.03
C ASP A 528 10.21 27.36 0.31
N ARG A 529 9.53 26.82 1.33
CA ARG A 529 10.12 26.55 2.65
C ARG A 529 11.23 25.48 2.55
N PRO A 530 12.50 25.82 2.85
CA PRO A 530 13.59 24.86 2.78
C PRO A 530 13.43 23.71 3.79
N PHE A 531 13.97 22.53 3.45
CA PHE A 531 13.97 21.37 4.36
C PHE A 531 14.54 21.73 5.74
N GLY A 532 15.69 22.43 5.80
CA GLY A 532 16.32 22.84 7.06
C GLY A 532 15.47 23.75 7.96
N GLU A 533 14.45 24.39 7.40
CA GLU A 533 13.52 25.28 8.13
C GLU A 533 12.18 24.61 8.43
N GLY A 534 12.04 23.30 8.18
CA GLY A 534 10.82 22.53 8.43
C GLY A 534 9.99 22.20 7.17
N GLY A 535 10.47 22.58 5.99
CA GLY A 535 9.82 22.23 4.72
C GLY A 535 9.79 20.72 4.49
N THR A 536 8.70 20.22 3.89
CA THR A 536 8.48 18.79 3.58
C THR A 536 7.97 18.55 2.16
N TYR A 537 7.77 19.61 1.37
CA TYR A 537 7.35 19.47 -0.02
C TYR A 537 8.54 18.99 -0.86
N PHE A 538 8.38 17.86 -1.55
CA PHE A 538 9.40 17.33 -2.44
C PHE A 538 8.76 16.80 -3.73
N PRO A 539 8.57 17.66 -4.75
CA PRO A 539 7.82 17.31 -5.95
C PRO A 539 8.54 16.32 -6.87
N ASP A 540 9.87 16.27 -6.81
CA ASP A 540 10.71 15.42 -7.66
C ASP A 540 10.97 14.03 -7.06
N TYR A 541 10.25 13.66 -6.00
CA TYR A 541 10.41 12.36 -5.36
C TYR A 541 10.12 11.21 -6.32
N ALA A 542 11.12 10.37 -6.59
CA ALA A 542 10.96 9.11 -7.30
C ALA A 542 11.32 7.95 -6.35
N PRO A 543 10.43 6.96 -6.15
CA PRO A 543 10.63 5.89 -5.18
C PRO A 543 11.45 4.73 -5.75
N LEU A 544 12.64 5.05 -6.24
CA LEU A 544 13.49 4.15 -7.00
C LEU A 544 14.72 3.83 -6.18
N LEU A 545 14.95 2.55 -5.91
CA LEU A 545 16.09 2.09 -5.11
C LEU A 545 17.38 2.10 -5.92
N ILE A 546 18.51 2.28 -5.23
CA ILE A 546 19.82 2.19 -5.87
C ILE A 546 20.19 0.76 -6.27
N GLU A 547 20.96 0.62 -7.35
CA GLU A 547 21.53 -0.64 -7.81
C GLU A 547 23.05 -0.48 -8.06
N PRO A 548 23.91 -1.38 -7.54
CA PRO A 548 23.58 -2.51 -6.66
C PRO A 548 22.96 -2.02 -5.34
N LEU A 549 22.11 -2.86 -4.74
CA LEU A 549 21.41 -2.52 -3.51
C LEU A 549 22.40 -2.12 -2.41
N ARG A 550 22.18 -0.93 -1.85
CA ARG A 550 22.91 -0.41 -0.68
C ARG A 550 21.92 -0.01 0.40
N PHE A 551 22.37 -0.10 1.65
CA PHE A 551 21.61 0.26 2.83
C PHE A 551 22.21 1.49 3.50
N ALA A 552 21.39 2.23 4.23
CA ALA A 552 21.87 3.27 5.14
C ALA A 552 22.85 2.65 6.16
N PRO A 553 24.01 3.27 6.41
CA PRO A 553 24.97 2.75 7.36
C PRO A 553 24.45 2.91 8.79
N ALA A 554 24.71 1.91 9.64
CA ALA A 554 24.67 2.10 11.08
C ALA A 554 25.71 3.15 11.48
N ARG A 555 25.40 3.98 12.48
CA ARG A 555 26.29 5.03 12.98
C ARG A 555 26.82 4.72 14.36
#